data_AF-A0AAD6RXR1-F1
#
_entry.id   AF-A0AAD6RXR1-F1
#
_cell.length_a   1.000
_cell.length_b   1.000
_cell.length_c   1.000
_cell.angle_alpha   90.00
_cell.angle_beta   90.00
_cell.angle_gamma   90.00
#
_symmetry.space_group_name_H-M   'P 1'
#
loop_
_entity.id
_entity.type
_entity.pdbx_description
1 polymer ?
#
loop_
_entity_poly.entity_id
_entity_poly.type
_entity_poly.pdbx_seq_one_letter_code
_entity_poly.pdbx_strand_id
1 'polypeptide(L)'
;AISAWPSTATSANDGSRVLSANFIAHLFACNKFSSRSRHPDTYLPVYIAFAIHHTNTGEEAVYAALVLLQRLKGRYPKDTRSSGHKLFIAAFMVASKFLYDESYKNSTWRKIAQKLYSLPEINQMERELCFHLEWDIALDTPTISNFRALVSRDFHPGASRPYPTYPTETAYKRRRPNRRENIQLTSHRRAQCSSRVEFSSHTDSACRKLVPITQT
;
A
#
# COMPACT_ATOMS: atom_id res chain seq x y z
N ALA A 1 -15.79 -4.53 21.67
CA ALA A 1 -16.80 -4.66 20.61
C ALA A 1 -16.36 -3.81 19.42
N ILE A 2 -16.36 -4.36 18.21
CA ILE A 2 -16.17 -3.58 16.97
C ILE A 2 -17.52 -2.92 16.74
N SER A 3 -17.65 -1.64 17.09
CA SER A 3 -18.90 -0.89 16.90
C SER A 3 -19.29 -0.93 15.43
N ALA A 4 -20.51 -1.38 15.17
CA ALA A 4 -21.12 -1.41 13.85
C ALA A 4 -20.98 -0.02 13.20
N TRP A 5 -20.33 0.02 12.05
CA TRP A 5 -20.11 1.25 11.32
C TRP A 5 -21.44 1.74 10.74
N PRO A 6 -21.85 3.00 10.94
CA PRO A 6 -23.09 3.50 10.38
C PRO A 6 -22.92 3.73 8.88
N SER A 7 -23.77 3.10 8.06
CA SER A 7 -23.78 3.15 6.59
C SER A 7 -24.00 4.56 5.99
N THR A 8 -23.94 5.62 6.78
CA THR A 8 -24.30 7.00 6.42
C THR A 8 -23.14 8.01 6.49
N ALA A 9 -21.91 7.60 6.79
CA ALA A 9 -20.74 8.48 6.73
C ALA A 9 -20.27 8.70 5.27
N THR A 10 -21.09 9.39 4.48
CA THR A 10 -20.91 9.51 3.02
C THR A 10 -21.13 10.96 2.61
N SER A 11 -20.04 11.71 2.34
CA SER A 11 -20.11 12.73 1.26
C SER A 11 -18.73 13.22 0.78
N ALA A 12 -17.70 13.34 1.65
CA ALA A 12 -16.42 13.92 1.22
C ALA A 12 -15.37 12.89 0.74
N ASN A 13 -15.23 11.76 1.45
CA ASN A 13 -14.20 10.74 1.16
C ASN A 13 -14.71 9.57 0.29
N ASP A 14 -15.92 9.70 -0.27
CA ASP A 14 -16.58 8.62 -1.02
C ASP A 14 -15.90 8.37 -2.38
N GLY A 15 -15.40 9.44 -3.02
CA GLY A 15 -14.70 9.34 -4.28
C GLY A 15 -13.38 8.57 -4.17
N SER A 16 -12.53 8.93 -3.20
CA SER A 16 -11.17 8.38 -3.08
C SER A 16 -11.15 6.87 -2.84
N ARG A 17 -12.10 6.31 -2.09
CA ARG A 17 -12.19 4.86 -1.86
C ARG A 17 -12.50 4.05 -3.13
N VAL A 18 -13.45 4.52 -3.94
CA VAL A 18 -13.85 3.84 -5.19
C VAL A 18 -12.77 4.01 -6.25
N LEU A 19 -12.22 5.22 -6.36
CA LEU A 19 -11.07 5.54 -7.23
C LEU A 19 -9.90 4.60 -6.93
N SER A 20 -9.49 4.52 -5.66
CA SER A 20 -8.39 3.67 -5.21
C SER A 20 -8.64 2.19 -5.52
N ALA A 21 -9.84 1.69 -5.25
CA ALA A 21 -10.19 0.31 -5.55
C ALA A 21 -10.16 0.01 -7.05
N ASN A 22 -10.66 0.93 -7.89
CA ASN A 22 -10.60 0.80 -9.35
C ASN A 22 -9.16 0.80 -9.85
N PHE A 23 -8.34 1.73 -9.35
CA PHE A 23 -6.92 1.82 -9.68
C PHE A 23 -6.19 0.53 -9.35
N ILE A 24 -6.33 0.01 -8.12
CA ILE A 24 -5.64 -1.21 -7.68
C ILE A 24 -6.10 -2.43 -8.49
N ALA A 25 -7.41 -2.58 -8.67
CA ALA A 25 -7.98 -3.67 -9.45
C ALA A 25 -7.50 -3.65 -10.91
N HIS A 26 -7.41 -2.46 -11.51
CA HIS A 26 -6.89 -2.30 -12.86
C HIS A 26 -5.39 -2.60 -12.94
N LEU A 27 -4.59 -2.01 -12.04
CA LEU A 27 -3.13 -2.09 -12.08
C LEU A 27 -2.61 -3.51 -11.83
N PHE A 28 -3.24 -4.27 -10.94
CA PHE A 28 -2.80 -5.62 -10.56
C PHE A 28 -3.68 -6.75 -11.09
N ALA A 29 -4.71 -6.45 -11.88
CA ALA A 29 -5.70 -7.41 -12.37
C ALA A 29 -6.33 -8.26 -11.23
N CYS A 30 -6.52 -7.66 -10.05
CA CYS A 30 -7.01 -8.37 -8.87
C CYS A 30 -8.52 -8.20 -8.65
N ASN A 31 -9.14 -9.22 -8.03
CA ASN A 31 -10.55 -9.15 -7.63
C ASN A 31 -10.75 -8.08 -6.52
N LYS A 32 -11.86 -7.35 -6.60
CA LYS A 32 -12.29 -6.40 -5.56
C LYS A 32 -12.84 -7.09 -4.31
N PHE A 33 -13.18 -8.37 -4.38
CA PHE A 33 -13.54 -9.18 -3.22
C PHE A 33 -12.31 -9.88 -2.63
N SER A 34 -12.25 -9.99 -1.31
CA SER A 34 -11.20 -10.76 -0.64
C SER A 34 -11.38 -12.26 -0.90
N SER A 35 -10.28 -12.98 -1.16
CA SER A 35 -10.29 -14.45 -1.24
C SER A 35 -10.29 -15.13 0.14
N ARG A 36 -9.96 -14.38 1.21
CA ARG A 36 -9.83 -14.89 2.58
C ARG A 36 -11.13 -14.83 3.40
N SER A 37 -12.11 -14.06 2.93
CA SER A 37 -13.43 -13.95 3.56
C SER A 37 -14.42 -13.55 2.47
N ARG A 38 -15.58 -14.22 2.43
CA ARG A 38 -16.68 -13.92 1.49
C ARG A 38 -17.72 -12.96 2.09
N HIS A 39 -17.38 -12.26 3.18
CA HIS A 39 -18.29 -11.30 3.79
C HIS A 39 -18.37 -10.01 2.94
N PRO A 40 -19.55 -9.39 2.75
CA PRO A 40 -19.71 -8.13 2.02
C PRO A 40 -18.77 -7.00 2.50
N ASP A 41 -18.41 -7.02 3.78
CA ASP A 41 -17.50 -6.05 4.41
C ASP A 41 -16.04 -6.16 3.92
N THR A 42 -15.75 -7.19 3.12
CA THR A 42 -14.45 -7.41 2.47
C THR A 42 -14.47 -7.04 0.98
N TYR A 43 -15.39 -6.17 0.60
CA TYR A 43 -15.33 -5.46 -0.67
C TYR A 43 -14.30 -4.32 -0.59
N LEU A 44 -13.38 -4.26 -1.54
CA LEU A 44 -12.19 -3.40 -1.47
C LEU A 44 -12.49 -1.90 -1.19
N PRO A 45 -13.49 -1.24 -1.84
CA PRO A 45 -13.87 0.13 -1.46
C PRO A 45 -14.34 0.28 -0.01
N VAL A 46 -15.06 -0.70 0.53
CA VAL A 46 -15.54 -0.68 1.93
C VAL A 46 -14.35 -0.86 2.88
N TYR A 47 -13.43 -1.76 2.54
CA TYR A 47 -12.18 -1.97 3.28
C TYR A 47 -11.30 -0.70 3.29
N ILE A 48 -11.16 -0.03 2.14
CA ILE A 48 -10.42 1.23 2.03
C ILE A 48 -11.08 2.32 2.87
N ALA A 49 -12.41 2.46 2.79
CA ALA A 49 -13.15 3.43 3.61
C ALA A 49 -12.92 3.20 5.11
N PHE A 50 -12.99 1.94 5.54
CA PHE A 50 -12.74 1.55 6.93
C PHE A 50 -11.36 1.99 7.41
N ALA A 51 -10.32 1.75 6.58
CA ALA A 51 -8.95 2.09 6.94
C ALA A 51 -8.71 3.61 7.05
N ILE A 52 -9.28 4.40 6.13
CA ILE A 52 -9.16 5.87 6.11
C ILE A 52 -9.74 6.47 7.40
N HIS A 53 -10.96 6.09 7.76
CA HIS A 53 -11.61 6.61 8.97
C HIS A 53 -10.87 6.21 10.25
N HIS A 54 -10.45 4.94 10.37
CA HIS A 54 -9.83 4.47 11.61
C HIS A 54 -8.45 5.10 11.84
N THR A 55 -7.76 5.49 10.78
CA THR A 55 -6.47 6.19 10.89
C THR A 55 -6.62 7.69 11.09
N ASN A 56 -7.85 8.24 11.03
CA ASN A 56 -8.15 9.67 11.00
C ASN A 56 -7.21 10.44 10.05
N THR A 57 -6.82 9.78 8.97
CA THR A 57 -5.80 10.27 8.05
C THR A 57 -6.49 10.80 6.81
N GLY A 58 -6.06 11.99 6.35
CA GLY A 58 -6.61 12.60 5.14
C GLY A 58 -6.32 11.80 3.87
N GLU A 59 -6.94 12.19 2.76
CA GLU A 59 -6.78 11.49 1.47
C GLU A 59 -5.33 11.45 0.96
N GLU A 60 -4.47 12.35 1.43
CA GLU A 60 -3.05 12.42 1.05
C GLU A 60 -2.32 11.09 1.26
N ALA A 61 -2.55 10.38 2.37
CA ALA A 61 -1.91 9.09 2.62
C ALA A 61 -2.43 7.98 1.71
N VAL A 62 -3.68 8.10 1.25
CA VAL A 62 -4.27 7.16 0.29
C VAL A 62 -3.57 7.33 -1.05
N TYR A 63 -3.45 8.55 -1.56
CA TYR A 63 -2.77 8.80 -2.83
C TYR A 63 -1.28 8.49 -2.76
N ALA A 64 -0.62 8.76 -1.63
CA ALA A 64 0.73 8.31 -1.36
C ALA A 64 0.87 6.77 -1.46
N ALA A 65 -0.07 6.02 -0.90
CA ALA A 65 -0.11 4.56 -1.03
C ALA A 65 -0.25 4.12 -2.49
N LEU A 66 -1.11 4.79 -3.27
CA LEU A 66 -1.26 4.48 -4.70
C LEU A 66 0.02 4.77 -5.50
N VAL A 67 0.78 5.82 -5.16
CA VAL A 67 2.10 6.07 -5.76
C VAL A 67 3.07 4.92 -5.46
N LEU A 68 3.11 4.43 -4.21
CA LEU A 68 3.94 3.28 -3.84
C LEU A 68 3.55 2.03 -4.63
N LEU A 69 2.25 1.80 -4.83
CA LEU A 69 1.75 0.69 -5.66
C LEU A 69 2.09 0.84 -7.14
N GLN A 70 2.03 2.06 -7.68
CA GLN A 70 2.48 2.35 -9.04
C GLN A 70 3.97 2.03 -9.20
N ARG A 71 4.82 2.43 -8.24
CA ARG A 71 6.26 2.09 -8.23
C ARG A 71 6.49 0.59 -8.13
N LEU A 72 5.71 -0.11 -7.30
CA LEU A 72 5.79 -1.57 -7.18
C LEU A 72 5.45 -2.25 -8.51
N LYS A 73 4.38 -1.83 -9.18
CA LYS A 73 4.02 -2.37 -10.49
C LYS A 73 5.08 -2.07 -11.54
N GLY A 74 5.72 -0.91 -11.48
CA GLY A 74 6.82 -0.57 -12.37
C GLY A 74 8.02 -1.50 -12.26
N ARG A 75 8.32 -1.96 -11.05
CA ARG A 75 9.41 -2.91 -10.78
C ARG A 75 9.03 -4.36 -11.10
N TYR A 76 7.76 -4.71 -10.91
CA TYR A 76 7.24 -6.07 -11.14
C TYR A 76 6.02 -6.06 -12.07
N PRO A 77 6.17 -5.77 -13.38
CA PRO A 77 5.04 -5.62 -14.30
C PRO A 77 4.18 -6.89 -14.44
N LYS A 78 4.81 -8.07 -14.31
CA LYS A 78 4.15 -9.37 -14.46
C LYS A 78 3.50 -9.89 -13.16
N ASP A 79 3.69 -9.22 -12.02
CA ASP A 79 3.09 -9.70 -10.77
C ASP A 79 1.62 -9.29 -10.67
N THR A 80 0.78 -10.30 -10.47
CA THR A 80 -0.68 -10.21 -10.30
C THR A 80 -1.17 -11.12 -9.17
N ARG A 81 -0.25 -11.73 -8.40
CA ARG A 81 -0.60 -12.78 -7.43
C ARG A 81 -1.15 -12.24 -6.11
N SER A 82 -0.94 -10.95 -5.84
CA SER A 82 -1.37 -10.32 -4.59
C SER A 82 -2.81 -9.79 -4.66
N SER A 83 -3.58 -9.95 -3.59
CA SER A 83 -4.92 -9.39 -3.50
C SER A 83 -4.88 -7.87 -3.33
N GLY A 84 -5.89 -7.17 -3.86
CA GLY A 84 -6.00 -5.71 -3.70
C GLY A 84 -6.04 -5.27 -2.23
N HIS A 85 -6.61 -6.08 -1.35
CA HIS A 85 -6.62 -5.86 0.10
C HIS A 85 -5.23 -5.87 0.71
N LYS A 86 -4.40 -6.86 0.34
CA LYS A 86 -3.01 -7.01 0.82
C LYS A 86 -2.18 -5.84 0.33
N LEU A 87 -2.28 -5.53 -0.96
CA LEU A 87 -1.56 -4.43 -1.60
C LEU A 87 -1.92 -3.09 -0.96
N PHE A 88 -3.22 -2.80 -0.81
CA PHE A 88 -3.68 -1.55 -0.22
C PHE A 88 -3.17 -1.36 1.21
N ILE A 89 -3.38 -2.33 2.11
CA ILE A 89 -3.02 -2.14 3.51
C ILE A 89 -1.52 -2.05 3.74
N ALA A 90 -0.72 -2.81 2.96
CA ALA A 90 0.73 -2.72 3.01
C ALA A 90 1.22 -1.32 2.59
N ALA A 91 0.71 -0.82 1.46
CA ALA A 91 1.10 0.49 0.93
C ALA A 91 0.59 1.64 1.80
N PHE A 92 -0.65 1.56 2.29
CA PHE A 92 -1.23 2.57 3.16
C PHE A 92 -0.50 2.64 4.50
N MET A 93 -0.15 1.50 5.09
CA MET A 93 0.67 1.46 6.31
C MET A 93 2.03 2.14 6.14
N VAL A 94 2.75 1.81 5.07
CA VAL A 94 4.08 2.41 4.80
C VAL A 94 3.95 3.91 4.49
N ALA A 95 2.97 4.31 3.68
CA ALA A 95 2.71 5.70 3.36
C ALA A 95 2.36 6.54 4.61
N SER A 96 1.46 6.06 5.46
CA SER A 96 1.11 6.74 6.72
C SER A 96 2.31 6.87 7.66
N LYS A 97 3.11 5.81 7.80
CA LYS A 97 4.35 5.85 8.59
C LYS A 97 5.39 6.82 8.04
N PHE A 98 5.39 7.03 6.72
CA PHE A 98 6.29 7.97 6.07
C PHE A 98 5.82 9.42 6.20
N LEU A 99 4.51 9.68 6.10
CA LEU A 99 3.95 11.03 6.11
C LEU A 99 3.78 11.63 7.51
N TYR A 100 3.48 10.79 8.52
CA TYR A 100 3.13 11.26 9.86
C TYR A 100 4.14 10.77 10.90
N ASP A 101 4.62 11.69 11.74
CA ASP A 101 5.62 11.39 12.78
C ASP A 101 5.03 10.53 13.92
N GLU A 102 3.73 10.65 14.19
CA GLU A 102 2.99 9.80 15.14
C GLU A 102 2.43 8.54 14.44
N SER A 103 3.29 7.54 14.24
CA SER A 103 2.86 6.32 13.54
C SER A 103 2.35 5.20 14.46
N TYR A 104 1.19 4.64 14.09
CA TYR A 104 0.59 3.49 14.74
C TYR A 104 1.53 2.26 14.75
N LYS A 105 1.54 1.53 15.87
CA LYS A 105 2.21 0.21 15.97
C LYS A 105 1.53 -0.81 15.04
N ASN A 106 2.25 -1.85 14.62
CA ASN A 106 1.70 -2.89 13.74
C ASN A 106 0.52 -3.66 14.35
N SER A 107 0.42 -3.72 15.69
CA SER A 107 -0.75 -4.26 16.38
C SER A 107 -2.03 -3.46 16.12
N THR A 108 -1.93 -2.15 15.89
CA THR A 108 -3.05 -1.29 15.49
C THR A 108 -3.34 -1.45 14.01
N TRP A 109 -2.33 -1.52 13.14
CA TRP A 109 -2.51 -1.83 11.72
C TRP A 109 -3.23 -3.16 11.48
N ARG A 110 -2.99 -4.16 12.33
CA ARG A 110 -3.77 -5.40 12.34
C ARG A 110 -5.28 -5.18 12.56
N LYS A 111 -5.64 -4.23 13.45
CA LYS A 111 -7.05 -3.87 13.71
C LYS A 111 -7.64 -3.08 12.53
N ILE A 112 -6.88 -2.15 11.98
CA ILE A 112 -7.24 -1.38 10.78
C ILE A 112 -7.47 -2.32 9.59
N ALA A 113 -6.67 -3.38 9.49
CA ALA A 113 -6.83 -4.45 8.50
C ALA A 113 -8.01 -5.40 8.79
N GLN A 114 -8.93 -5.03 9.68
CA GLN A 114 -10.08 -5.82 10.11
C GLN A 114 -9.72 -7.24 10.59
N LYS A 115 -8.49 -7.44 11.09
CA LYS A 115 -7.95 -8.75 11.48
C LYS A 115 -7.94 -9.79 10.34
N LEU A 116 -7.97 -9.36 9.07
CA LEU A 116 -7.79 -10.23 7.90
C LEU A 116 -6.38 -10.86 7.83
N TYR A 117 -5.43 -10.26 8.55
CA TYR A 117 -4.05 -10.68 8.65
C TYR A 117 -3.64 -10.77 10.12
N SER A 118 -2.83 -11.78 10.45
CA SER A 118 -2.16 -11.91 11.73
C SER A 118 -1.09 -10.82 11.92
N LEU A 119 -0.61 -10.62 13.15
CA LEU A 119 0.46 -9.65 13.40
C LEU A 119 1.77 -10.00 12.66
N PRO A 120 2.23 -11.27 12.63
CA PRO A 120 3.39 -11.65 11.83
C PRO A 120 3.22 -11.35 10.34
N GLU A 121 2.02 -11.57 9.78
CA GLU A 121 1.73 -11.22 8.39
C GLU A 121 1.76 -9.71 8.16
N ILE A 122 1.22 -8.89 9.07
CA ILE A 122 1.31 -7.42 8.99
C ILE A 122 2.78 -6.97 8.97
N ASN A 123 3.59 -7.52 9.87
CA ASN A 123 5.02 -7.23 9.91
C ASN A 123 5.72 -7.66 8.61
N GLN A 124 5.35 -8.81 8.07
CA GLN A 124 5.91 -9.33 6.83
C GLN A 124 5.52 -8.46 5.63
N MET A 125 4.25 -8.05 5.54
CA MET A 125 3.76 -7.17 4.48
C MET A 125 4.50 -5.82 4.45
N GLU A 126 4.77 -5.23 5.61
CA GLU A 126 5.57 -4.01 5.72
C GLU A 126 6.98 -4.21 5.13
N ARG A 127 7.68 -5.26 5.61
CA ARG A 127 9.04 -5.55 5.17
C ARG A 127 9.12 -5.89 3.69
N GLU A 128 8.21 -6.73 3.20
CA GLU A 128 8.13 -7.11 1.79
C GLU A 128 7.96 -5.88 0.90
N LEU A 129 7.05 -4.97 1.24
CA LEU A 129 6.84 -3.78 0.42
C LEU A 129 8.07 -2.88 0.39
N CYS A 130 8.66 -2.58 1.55
CA CYS A 130 9.88 -1.78 1.62
C CYS A 130 11.05 -2.43 0.86
N PHE A 131 11.19 -3.75 0.97
CA PHE A 131 12.21 -4.51 0.25
C PHE A 131 12.01 -4.47 -1.26
N HIS A 132 10.79 -4.75 -1.74
CA HIS A 132 10.47 -4.73 -3.18
C HIS A 132 10.60 -3.33 -3.80
N LEU A 133 10.37 -2.28 -3.00
CA LEU A 133 10.62 -0.90 -3.39
C LEU A 133 12.08 -0.48 -3.21
N GLU A 134 12.99 -1.35 -2.77
CA GLU A 134 14.39 -1.03 -2.43
C GLU A 134 14.49 0.24 -1.56
N TRP A 135 13.53 0.44 -0.65
CA TRP A 135 13.44 1.60 0.22
C TRP A 135 13.22 2.95 -0.50
N ASP A 136 12.83 2.93 -1.78
CA ASP A 136 12.39 4.11 -2.54
C ASP A 136 10.94 4.48 -2.21
N ILE A 137 10.72 4.81 -0.94
CA ILE A 137 9.41 5.19 -0.36
C ILE A 137 9.29 6.71 -0.16
N ALA A 138 10.28 7.48 -0.61
CA ALA A 138 10.26 8.93 -0.50
C ALA A 138 9.19 9.53 -1.42
N LEU A 139 8.32 10.34 -0.84
CA LEU A 139 7.22 11.02 -1.50
C LEU A 139 7.24 12.50 -1.16
N ASP A 140 7.14 13.36 -2.16
CA ASP A 140 6.99 14.79 -2.02
C ASP A 140 5.55 15.20 -2.36
N THR A 141 5.09 16.28 -1.75
CA THR A 141 3.73 16.82 -1.94
C THR A 141 3.37 16.99 -3.43
N PRO A 142 4.23 17.56 -4.30
CA PRO A 142 3.90 17.71 -5.72
C PRO A 142 3.64 16.37 -6.43
N THR A 143 4.40 15.33 -6.11
CA THR A 143 4.17 13.99 -6.69
C THR A 143 2.82 13.45 -6.26
N ILE A 144 2.47 13.57 -4.98
CA ILE A 144 1.18 13.09 -4.46
C ILE A 144 0.03 13.86 -5.11
N SER A 145 0.11 15.20 -5.14
CA SER A 145 -0.94 16.06 -5.72
C SER A 145 -1.13 15.84 -7.23
N ASN A 146 -0.04 15.73 -7.99
CA ASN A 146 -0.10 15.44 -9.43
C ASN A 146 -0.72 14.06 -9.68
N PHE A 147 -0.32 13.06 -8.88
CA PHE A 147 -0.85 11.71 -9.00
C PHE A 147 -2.33 11.63 -8.62
N ARG A 148 -2.76 12.37 -7.58
CA ARG A 148 -4.17 12.52 -7.20
C ARG A 148 -5.01 13.07 -8.35
N ALA A 149 -4.53 14.10 -9.05
CA ALA A 149 -5.23 14.67 -10.20
C ALA A 149 -5.38 13.64 -11.34
N LEU A 150 -4.32 12.88 -11.63
CA LEU A 150 -4.36 11.81 -12.64
C LEU A 150 -5.35 10.70 -12.28
N VAL A 151 -5.27 10.15 -11.08
CA VAL A 151 -6.15 9.06 -10.63
C VAL A 151 -7.61 9.52 -10.59
N SER A 152 -7.86 10.73 -10.10
CA SER A 152 -9.21 11.31 -10.06
C SER A 152 -9.81 11.46 -11.45
N ARG A 153 -9.01 11.92 -12.43
CA ARG A 153 -9.44 12.06 -13.83
C ARG A 153 -9.69 10.71 -14.48
N ASP A 154 -8.84 9.71 -14.22
CA ASP A 154 -8.87 8.48 -14.99
C ASP A 154 -9.82 7.43 -14.40
N PHE A 155 -10.04 7.40 -13.07
CA PHE A 155 -10.79 6.34 -12.40
C PHE A 155 -12.17 6.73 -11.88
N HIS A 156 -12.66 7.93 -12.19
CA HIS A 156 -13.92 8.43 -11.63
C HIS A 156 -15.09 7.48 -11.90
N PRO A 157 -16.11 7.44 -11.01
CA PRO A 157 -17.33 6.67 -11.24
C PRO A 157 -18.07 7.28 -12.45
N GLY A 158 -17.89 6.71 -13.63
CA GLY A 158 -18.41 7.25 -14.89
C GLY A 158 -17.37 7.37 -16.01
N ALA A 159 -16.09 7.12 -15.73
CA ALA A 159 -15.07 7.07 -16.77
C ALA A 159 -15.37 5.91 -17.74
N SER A 160 -15.42 6.20 -19.03
CA SER A 160 -15.56 5.17 -20.07
C SER A 160 -14.26 4.37 -20.16
N ARG A 161 -14.37 3.04 -20.16
CA ARG A 161 -13.22 2.14 -20.33
C ARG A 161 -12.74 2.19 -21.79
N PRO A 162 -11.42 2.09 -22.05
CA PRO A 162 -10.38 1.53 -21.19
C PRO A 162 -9.61 2.57 -20.33
N TYR A 163 -9.21 2.18 -19.12
CA TYR A 163 -8.31 2.98 -18.28
C TYR A 163 -6.91 3.09 -18.90
N PRO A 164 -6.22 4.23 -18.74
CA PRO A 164 -4.90 4.43 -19.31
C PRO A 164 -3.89 3.48 -18.68
N THR A 165 -3.01 2.91 -19.50
CA THR A 165 -1.83 2.20 -19.01
C THR A 165 -0.84 3.24 -18.52
N TYR A 166 -0.65 3.32 -17.21
CA TYR A 166 0.37 4.19 -16.64
C TYR A 166 1.75 3.66 -17.05
N PRO A 167 2.59 4.45 -17.75
CA PRO A 167 3.94 4.03 -18.07
C PRO A 167 4.67 3.67 -16.77
N THR A 168 5.07 2.42 -16.66
CA THR A 168 5.87 1.91 -15.55
C THR A 168 7.25 2.55 -15.48
N GLU A 169 7.69 3.18 -16.58
CA GLU A 169 9.02 3.77 -16.76
C GLU A 169 9.15 5.22 -16.28
N THR A 170 8.07 6.04 -16.31
CA THR A 170 8.18 7.48 -16.03
C THR A 170 8.35 7.80 -14.54
N ALA A 171 8.06 6.85 -13.65
CA ALA A 171 8.34 6.95 -12.21
C ALA A 171 9.79 6.57 -11.84
N TYR A 172 10.58 6.06 -12.78
CA TYR A 172 11.93 5.54 -12.53
C TYR A 172 13.04 6.46 -13.11
N LYS A 173 12.90 7.78 -13.02
CA LYS A 173 14.13 8.58 -12.88
C LYS A 173 14.56 8.44 -11.44
N ARG A 174 15.52 7.53 -11.18
CA ARG A 174 16.35 7.55 -9.97
C ARG A 174 16.71 9.02 -9.70
N ARG A 175 16.04 9.65 -8.74
CA ARG A 175 16.66 10.77 -8.04
C ARG A 175 17.76 10.11 -7.22
N ARG A 176 18.96 10.00 -7.79
CA ARG A 176 20.16 9.83 -6.96
C ARG A 176 20.12 11.03 -6.01
N PRO A 177 19.91 10.81 -4.71
CA PRO A 177 19.71 11.94 -3.82
C PRO A 177 21.02 12.72 -3.75
N ASN A 178 20.93 14.05 -3.78
CA ASN A 178 22.07 14.89 -3.47
C ASN A 178 22.54 14.52 -2.05
N ARG A 179 23.82 14.15 -1.90
CA ARG A 179 24.37 13.36 -0.78
C ARG A 179 24.19 14.00 0.60
N ARG A 180 23.74 15.26 0.72
CA ARG A 180 23.80 16.04 1.96
C ARG A 180 22.44 16.26 2.63
N GLU A 181 21.37 16.57 1.88
CA GLU A 181 20.05 16.83 2.47
C GLU A 181 19.29 15.54 2.82
N ASN A 182 19.50 14.47 2.07
CA ASN A 182 18.77 13.22 2.30
C ASN A 182 19.32 12.41 3.48
N ILE A 183 20.57 12.64 3.90
CA ILE A 183 21.18 11.85 4.99
C ILE A 183 20.44 12.09 6.31
N GLN A 184 19.95 13.30 6.62
CA GLN A 184 19.26 13.55 7.89
C GLN A 184 17.82 13.02 7.90
N LEU A 185 17.00 13.31 6.87
CA LEU A 185 15.61 12.80 6.83
C LEU A 185 15.54 11.29 6.58
N THR A 186 16.38 10.71 5.71
CA THR A 186 16.38 9.26 5.50
C THR A 186 17.13 8.50 6.57
N SER A 187 18.17 9.02 7.24
CA SER A 187 18.77 8.28 8.37
C SER A 187 17.84 8.25 9.57
N HIS A 188 17.18 9.37 9.91
CA HIS A 188 16.25 9.40 11.04
C HIS A 188 15.00 8.55 10.75
N ARG A 189 14.42 8.64 9.54
CA ARG A 189 13.23 7.85 9.18
C ARG A 189 13.53 6.38 8.79
N ARG A 190 14.71 6.07 8.21
CA ARG A 190 15.21 4.68 8.08
C ARG A 190 15.51 4.10 9.45
N ALA A 191 16.10 4.86 10.37
CA ALA A 191 16.31 4.40 11.74
C ALA A 191 14.99 4.20 12.46
N GLN A 192 13.95 5.01 12.21
CA GLN A 192 12.63 4.83 12.83
C GLN A 192 11.86 3.61 12.28
N CYS A 193 11.98 3.33 10.98
CA CYS A 193 11.46 2.08 10.38
C CYS A 193 12.31 0.86 10.77
N SER A 194 13.63 0.99 10.87
CA SER A 194 14.57 -0.10 11.19
C SER A 194 14.68 -0.41 12.70
N SER A 195 14.59 0.58 13.59
CA SER A 195 14.64 0.39 15.06
C SER A 195 13.37 -0.25 15.62
N ARG A 196 12.24 -0.16 14.89
CA ARG A 196 11.00 -0.86 15.24
C ARG A 196 10.89 -2.25 14.59
N VAL A 197 11.83 -2.59 13.72
CA VAL A 197 12.06 -3.91 13.12
C VAL A 197 13.28 -4.50 13.83
N GLU A 198 13.19 -4.68 15.15
CA GLU A 198 14.20 -5.49 15.84
C GLU A 198 14.18 -6.88 15.23
N PHE A 199 15.32 -7.22 14.64
CA PHE A 199 15.62 -8.53 14.08
C PHE A 199 15.66 -9.50 15.25
N SER A 200 14.53 -10.14 15.57
CA SER A 200 14.57 -11.30 16.45
C SER A 200 15.27 -12.42 15.67
N SER A 201 16.57 -12.54 15.92
CA SER A 201 17.43 -13.61 15.42
C SER A 201 17.06 -14.93 16.09
N HIS A 202 15.86 -15.43 15.78
CA HIS A 202 15.48 -16.82 16.01
C HIS A 202 15.09 -17.41 14.66
N THR A 203 16.09 -18.07 14.08
CA THR A 203 16.02 -19.20 13.14
C THR A 203 14.63 -19.51 12.58
N ASP A 204 14.43 -19.29 11.29
CA ASP A 204 13.46 -20.10 10.54
C ASP A 204 14.11 -20.64 9.27
N SER A 205 14.66 -21.85 9.43
CA SER A 205 15.34 -22.67 8.42
C SER A 205 14.37 -23.26 7.38
N ALA A 206 13.16 -22.73 7.22
CA ALA A 206 12.08 -23.38 6.47
C ALA A 206 11.89 -22.90 5.02
N CYS A 207 12.57 -21.85 4.54
CA CYS A 207 12.33 -21.27 3.20
C CYS A 207 13.39 -21.60 2.13
N ARG A 208 14.19 -22.67 2.31
CA ARG A 208 15.06 -23.22 1.25
C ARG A 208 14.67 -24.66 0.90
N LYS A 209 13.52 -24.85 0.27
CA LYS A 209 13.26 -26.01 -0.59
C LYS A 209 12.45 -25.57 -1.82
N LEU A 210 13.17 -25.06 -2.82
CA LEU A 210 12.75 -25.20 -4.21
C LEU A 210 13.79 -26.08 -4.89
N VAL A 211 13.28 -27.20 -5.38
CA VAL A 211 13.95 -28.32 -6.04
C VAL A 211 14.68 -27.85 -7.31
N PRO A 212 15.88 -28.36 -7.62
CA PRO A 212 16.56 -28.05 -8.88
C PRO A 212 15.84 -28.69 -10.06
N ILE A 213 15.57 -27.89 -11.09
CA ILE A 213 15.15 -28.36 -12.41
C ILE A 213 16.38 -29.04 -13.04
N THR A 214 16.38 -30.37 -13.13
CA THR A 214 17.29 -31.11 -14.00
C THR A 214 16.82 -30.97 -15.44
N GLN A 215 17.68 -30.40 -16.29
CA GLN A 215 17.61 -30.52 -17.74
C GLN A 215 18.02 -31.93 -18.16
N THR A 216 17.19 -32.58 -18.97
CA THR A 216 17.53 -33.40 -20.15
C THR A 216 16.23 -33.63 -20.92
#